data_AF-A0A1Q9JFM1-F1
#
_entry.id   AF-A0A1Q9JFM1-F1
#
_cell.length_a   1.000
_cell.length_b   1.000
_cell.length_c   1.000
_cell.angle_alpha   90.00
_cell.angle_beta   90.00
_cell.angle_gamma   90.00
#
_symmetry.space_group_name_H-M   'P 1'
#
loop_
_entity.id
_entity.type
_entity.pdbx_description
1 polymer ?
#
loop_
_entity_poly.entity_id
_entity_poly.type
_entity_poly.pdbx_seq_one_letter_code
_entity_poly.pdbx_strand_id
1 'polypeptide(L)' 'MRQGTLIFDEYRDRYDIRFDLAEYYGVLDCGDCLEVFTRGKWKPARMEYGDNWYLAGIRTKDLNGLRVRV' A
#
# COMPACT_ATOMS: atom_id res chain seq x y z
N MET A 1 -10.98 -7.26 -7.82
CA MET A 1 -9.84 -6.85 -6.98
C MET A 1 -8.60 -6.82 -7.84
N ARG A 2 -7.92 -5.68 -7.90
CA ARG A 2 -6.73 -5.45 -8.71
C ARG A 2 -5.50 -5.58 -7.82
N GLN A 3 -4.56 -6.44 -8.18
CA GLN A 3 -3.37 -6.69 -7.37
C GLN A 3 -2.20 -5.87 -7.89
N GLY A 4 -1.37 -5.37 -6.97
CA GLY A 4 -0.20 -4.60 -7.34
C GLY A 4 0.85 -4.63 -6.24
N THR A 5 1.83 -3.75 -6.39
CA THR A 5 2.92 -3.56 -5.45
C THR A 5 2.83 -2.17 -4.85
N LEU A 6 2.88 -2.11 -3.52
CA LEU A 6 2.94 -0.86 -2.79
C LEU A 6 4.32 -0.22 -3.00
N ILE A 7 4.35 1.02 -3.46
CA ILE A 7 5.55 1.78 -3.77
C ILE A 7 5.47 3.16 -3.14
N PHE A 8 6.61 3.72 -2.75
CA PHE A 8 6.69 5.11 -2.36
C PHE A 8 6.92 5.99 -3.59
N ASP A 9 6.03 6.95 -3.81
CA ASP A 9 6.17 8.01 -4.80
C ASP A 9 6.89 9.19 -4.14
N GLU A 10 8.20 9.30 -4.41
CA GLU A 10 9.06 10.36 -3.88
C GLU A 10 8.65 11.77 -4.36
N TYR A 11 7.98 11.89 -5.52
CA TYR A 11 7.54 13.20 -6.02
C TYR A 11 6.34 13.72 -5.24
N ARG A 12 5.44 12.81 -4.81
CA ARG A 12 4.22 13.16 -4.07
C ARG A 12 4.33 12.98 -2.56
N ASP A 13 5.47 12.44 -2.08
CA ASP A 13 5.73 12.10 -0.68
C ASP A 13 4.66 11.17 -0.08
N ARG A 14 4.18 10.23 -0.90
CA ARG A 14 3.00 9.39 -0.64
C ARG A 14 3.23 7.98 -1.15
N TYR A 15 2.50 7.03 -0.57
CA TYR A 15 2.44 5.69 -1.15
C TYR A 15 1.46 5.62 -2.31
N ASP A 16 1.75 4.75 -3.26
CA ASP A 16 0.92 4.44 -4.43
C ASP A 16 0.96 2.92 -4.67
N ILE A 17 0.09 2.42 -5.54
CA ILE A 17 0.06 1.01 -5.97
C ILE A 17 0.36 0.95 -7.46
N ARG A 18 1.45 0.26 -7.81
CA ARG A 18 1.75 -0.09 -9.21
C ARG A 18 1.08 -1.42 -9.55
N PHE A 19 0.22 -1.42 -10.56
CA PHE A 19 -0.46 -2.62 -11.05
C PHE A 19 0.29 -3.28 -12.21
N ASP A 20 0.88 -2.47 -13.09
CA ASP A 20 1.66 -2.94 -14.25
C ASP A 20 2.73 -1.89 -14.65
N LEU A 21 3.34 -2.04 -15.84
CA LEU A 21 4.44 -1.22 -16.33
C LEU A 21 4.13 0.28 -16.28
N ALA A 22 2.91 0.68 -16.66
CA ALA A 22 2.46 2.07 -16.73
C ALA A 22 1.11 2.32 -16.02
N GLU A 23 0.61 1.34 -15.24
CA GLU A 23 -0.68 1.43 -14.56
C GLU A 23 -0.49 1.58 -13.05
N TYR A 24 -1.07 2.64 -12.51
CA TYR A 24 -0.91 3.08 -11.12
C TYR A 24 -2.26 3.43 -10.51
N TYR A 25 -2.34 3.49 -9.18
CA TYR A 25 -3.55 3.91 -8.48
C TYR A 25 -3.66 5.45 -8.47
N GLY A 26 -2.53 6.14 -8.28
CA GLY A 26 -2.41 7.60 -8.30
C GLY A 26 -1.69 8.09 -7.06
N VAL A 27 -2.32 7.89 -5.90
CA VAL A 27 -1.76 8.01 -4.54
C VAL A 27 -2.74 7.34 -3.57
N LEU A 28 -2.24 6.88 -2.44
CA LEU A 28 -3.05 6.50 -1.29
C LEU A 28 -3.14 7.66 -0.29
N ASP A 29 -4.33 7.86 0.24
CA ASP A 29 -4.65 8.81 1.30
C ASP A 29 -4.97 8.10 2.61
N CYS A 30 -4.93 8.84 3.72
CA CYS A 30 -5.40 8.32 5.00
C CYS A 30 -6.86 7.87 4.88
N GLY A 31 -7.14 6.64 5.29
CA GLY A 31 -8.46 6.03 5.19
C GLY A 31 -8.61 5.03 4.06
N ASP A 32 -7.72 5.03 3.06
CA ASP A 32 -7.79 4.10 1.94
C ASP A 32 -7.59 2.66 2.40
N CYS A 33 -8.56 1.82 2.06
CA CYS A 33 -8.57 0.41 2.43
C CYS A 33 -7.94 -0.44 1.33
N LEU A 34 -7.10 -1.37 1.73
CA LEU A 34 -6.43 -2.34 0.86
C LEU A 34 -6.20 -3.64 1.62
N GLU A 35 -5.82 -4.71 0.93
CA GLU A 35 -5.37 -5.94 1.59
C GLU A 35 -3.91 -6.22 1.26
N VAL A 36 -3.13 -6.61 2.28
CA VAL A 36 -1.73 -7.02 2.14
C VAL A 36 -1.62 -8.54 2.13
N PHE A 37 -0.88 -9.09 1.18
CA PHE A 37 -0.60 -10.52 1.14
C PHE A 37 0.55 -10.86 2.09
N THR A 38 0.26 -11.57 3.18
CA THR A 38 1.26 -11.99 4.16
C THR A 38 0.90 -13.34 4.77
N ARG A 39 1.91 -14.21 4.94
CA ARG A 39 1.74 -15.58 5.47
C ARG A 39 0.66 -16.39 4.73
N GLY A 40 0.65 -16.26 3.39
CA GLY A 40 -0.27 -17.01 2.52
C GLY A 40 -1.73 -16.56 2.55
N LYS A 41 -2.04 -15.41 3.17
CA LYS A 41 -3.40 -14.88 3.26
C LYS A 41 -3.43 -13.38 2.98
N TRP A 42 -4.56 -12.92 2.46
CA TRP A 42 -4.88 -11.49 2.37
C TRP A 42 -5.36 -11.01 3.73
N LYS A 43 -4.82 -9.88 4.18
CA LYS A 43 -5.19 -9.25 5.45
C LYS A 43 -5.62 -7.81 5.21
N PRO A 44 -6.76 -7.37 5.77
CA PRO A 44 -7.22 -6.00 5.62
C PRO A 44 -6.22 -5.03 6.25
N ALA A 45 -6.03 -3.92 5.59
CA ALA A 45 -5.19 -2.82 6.00
C ALA A 45 -5.86 -1.49 5.63
N ARG A 46 -5.42 -0.42 6.28
CA ARG A 46 -5.80 0.94 5.92
C ARG A 46 -4.57 1.82 5.93
N MET A 47 -4.39 2.61 4.88
CA MET A 47 -3.31 3.59 4.83
C MET A 47 -3.60 4.71 5.84
N GLU A 48 -2.59 5.08 6.61
CA GLU A 48 -2.66 6.13 7.62
C GLU A 48 -1.31 6.86 7.70
N TYR A 49 -1.33 8.06 8.26
CA TYR A 49 -0.14 8.87 8.49
C TYR A 49 -0.05 9.28 9.97
N GLY A 50 1.13 9.05 10.56
CA GLY A 50 1.48 9.47 11.93
C GLY A 50 2.85 10.14 11.91
N ASP A 51 3.83 9.55 12.61
CA ASP A 51 5.24 9.96 12.48
C ASP A 51 5.80 9.67 11.07
N ASN A 52 5.24 8.65 10.40
CA ASN A 52 5.48 8.27 9.01
C ASN A 52 4.21 7.57 8.46
N TRP A 53 4.17 7.31 7.16
CA TRP A 53 3.17 6.44 6.55
C TRP A 53 3.20 5.02 7.15
N TYR A 54 2.03 4.48 7.47
CA TYR A 54 1.88 3.13 8.00
C TYR A 54 0.57 2.48 7.56
N LEU A 55 0.52 1.14 7.69
CA LEU A 55 -0.69 0.36 7.41
C LEU A 55 -1.33 -0.08 8.73
N ALA A 56 -2.46 0.54 9.09
CA ALA A 56 -3.27 0.06 10.20
C ALA A 56 -3.73 -1.38 9.89
N GLY A 57 -3.45 -2.33 10.79
CA GLY A 57 -3.74 -3.76 10.62
C GLY A 57 -2.54 -4.61 10.19
N ILE A 58 -1.43 -4.01 9.75
CA ILE A 58 -0.21 -4.72 9.33
C ILE A 58 1.01 -4.16 10.06
N ARG A 59 1.68 -5.01 10.84
CA ARG A 59 2.91 -4.63 11.54
C ARG A 59 4.13 -4.91 10.67
N THR A 60 4.67 -3.88 10.04
CA THR A 60 5.95 -3.89 9.32
C THR A 60 6.64 -2.53 9.47
N LYS A 61 7.96 -2.50 9.27
CA LYS A 61 8.74 -1.25 9.23
C LYS A 61 8.98 -0.73 7.81
N ASP A 62 8.85 -1.62 6.83
CA ASP A 62 9.01 -1.29 5.41
C ASP A 62 7.74 -1.67 4.67
N LEU A 63 7.19 -0.71 3.95
CA LEU A 63 5.97 -0.85 3.15
C LEU A 63 6.29 -1.10 1.68
N ASN A 64 7.49 -0.76 1.22
CA ASN A 64 7.87 -0.87 -0.18
C ASN A 64 7.91 -2.34 -0.60
N GLY A 65 7.39 -2.62 -1.80
CA GLY A 65 7.42 -3.96 -2.36
C GLY A 65 6.34 -4.90 -1.81
N LEU A 66 5.52 -4.46 -0.86
CA LEU A 66 4.40 -5.29 -0.37
C LEU A 66 3.42 -5.57 -1.51
N ARG A 67 3.07 -6.85 -1.67
CA ARG A 67 2.00 -7.27 -2.58
C ARG A 67 0.65 -6.91 -1.94
N VAL A 68 -0.12 -6.10 -2.65
CA VAL A 68 -1.41 -5.58 -2.19
C VAL A 68 -2.53 -5.84 -3.20
N ARG A 69 -3.78 -5.67 -2.77
CA ARG A 69 -4.93 -5.60 -3.66
C ARG A 69 -5.96 -4.58 -3.16
N VAL A 70 -6.65 -3.95 -4.09
CA VAL A 70 -7.79 -3.06 -3.90
C VAL A 70 -9.01 -3.55 -4.68
#